data_AF-A0A526QHM8-F1
#
_entry.id   AF-A0A526QHM8-F1
#
_cell.length_a   1.000
_cell.length_b   1.000
_cell.length_c   1.000
_cell.angle_alpha   90.00
_cell.angle_beta   90.00
_cell.angle_gamma   90.00
#
_symmetry.space_group_name_H-M   'P 1'
#
loop_
_entity.id
_entity.type
_entity.pdbx_description
1 polymer ?
#
loop_
_entity_poly.entity_id
_entity_poly.type
_entity_poly.pdbx_seq_one_letter_code
_entity_poly.pdbx_strand_id
1 'polypeptide(L)'
;IQADLRKNMPVWREKYPGVENLKVAVMGCIVNGPGESKHADIGISLPGTGETPTAPVFVDGKKAATLRGPSIAQDFEKMVTDYIEQRYGRGKAAAE
;
A
#
# COMPACT_ATOMS: atom_id res chain seq x y z
N ILE A 1 10.42 2.85 -0.91
CA ILE A 1 9.02 2.35 -0.99
C ILE A 1 8.90 1.06 -1.82
N GLN A 2 9.06 1.09 -3.15
CA GLN A 2 8.91 -0.13 -3.96
C GLN A 2 9.94 -1.22 -3.59
N ALA A 3 11.17 -0.82 -3.27
CA ALA A 3 12.20 -1.73 -2.77
C ALA A 3 11.83 -2.31 -1.39
N ASP A 4 11.34 -1.48 -0.47
CA ASP A 4 10.91 -1.90 0.87
C ASP A 4 9.75 -2.91 0.81
N LEU A 5 8.73 -2.66 -0.02
CA LEU A 5 7.65 -3.60 -0.27
C LEU A 5 8.16 -4.97 -0.73
N ARG A 6 9.05 -5.00 -1.73
CA ARG A 6 9.63 -6.25 -2.24
C ARG A 6 10.42 -7.01 -1.17
N LYS A 7 11.08 -6.28 -0.25
CA LYS A 7 11.81 -6.86 0.88
C LYS A 7 10.88 -7.41 1.96
N ASN A 8 9.73 -6.77 2.19
CA ASN A 8 8.75 -7.17 3.21
C ASN A 8 7.75 -8.23 2.73
N MET A 9 7.49 -8.32 1.43
CA MET A 9 6.60 -9.34 0.83
C MET A 9 6.87 -10.78 1.29
N PRO A 10 8.11 -11.30 1.34
CA PRO A 10 8.35 -12.65 1.86
C PRO A 10 7.94 -12.79 3.33
N VAL A 11 8.25 -11.79 4.17
CA VAL A 11 7.89 -11.80 5.60
C VAL A 11 6.37 -11.80 5.80
N TRP A 12 5.65 -10.98 5.03
CA TRP A 12 4.19 -10.96 5.10
C TRP A 12 3.60 -12.26 4.58
N ARG A 13 4.17 -12.85 3.52
CA ARG A 13 3.70 -14.14 2.97
C ARG A 13 3.79 -15.28 3.97
N GLU A 14 4.82 -15.29 4.81
CA GLU A 14 4.94 -16.27 5.89
C GLU A 14 3.97 -16.02 7.05
N LYS A 15 3.71 -14.75 7.39
CA LYS A 15 2.83 -14.36 8.49
C LYS A 15 1.34 -14.40 8.16
N TYR A 16 0.97 -14.09 6.92
CA TYR A 16 -0.39 -13.85 6.48
C TYR A 16 -0.69 -14.69 5.23
N PRO A 17 -1.24 -15.91 5.39
CA PRO A 17 -1.59 -16.74 4.25
C PRO A 17 -2.62 -16.03 3.36
N GLY A 18 -2.35 -15.96 2.07
CA GLY A 18 -3.20 -15.28 1.08
C GLY A 18 -2.78 -13.85 0.72
N VAL A 19 -1.81 -13.25 1.42
CA VAL A 19 -1.26 -11.91 1.08
C VAL A 19 -0.59 -11.88 -0.29
N GLU A 20 -0.25 -13.02 -0.87
CA GLU A 20 0.22 -13.13 -2.26
C GLU A 20 -0.81 -12.65 -3.30
N ASN A 21 -2.09 -12.59 -2.92
CA ASN A 21 -3.15 -12.00 -3.75
C ASN A 21 -3.28 -10.48 -3.56
N LEU A 22 -2.58 -9.89 -2.58
CA LEU A 22 -2.59 -8.45 -2.34
C LEU A 22 -1.89 -7.73 -3.49
N LYS A 23 -2.61 -6.79 -4.11
CA LYS A 23 -2.06 -5.95 -5.17
C LYS A 23 -1.71 -4.58 -4.61
N VAL A 24 -0.41 -4.32 -4.47
CA VAL A 24 0.11 -3.01 -4.04
C VAL A 24 0.62 -2.22 -5.24
N ALA A 25 0.12 -0.99 -5.42
CA ALA A 25 0.55 -0.09 -6.51
C ALA A 25 1.40 1.08 -5.97
N VAL A 26 2.54 1.34 -6.60
CA VAL A 26 3.36 2.54 -6.34
C VAL A 26 3.48 3.30 -7.65
N MET A 27 2.70 4.37 -7.80
CA MET A 27 2.68 5.16 -9.03
C MET A 27 3.57 6.38 -8.87
N GLY A 28 4.66 6.43 -9.63
CA GLY A 28 5.46 7.64 -9.81
C GLY A 28 4.84 8.48 -10.92
N CYS A 29 4.30 9.64 -10.57
CA CYS A 29 3.59 10.58 -11.45
C CYS A 29 2.14 10.19 -11.80
N ILE A 30 1.25 11.18 -11.70
CA ILE A 30 -0.23 11.13 -11.81
C ILE A 30 -0.76 10.59 -13.17
N VAL A 31 0.12 10.37 -14.16
CA VAL A 31 -0.25 10.24 -15.58
C VAL A 31 -0.68 8.85 -16.06
N ASN A 32 -0.62 7.80 -15.24
CA ASN A 32 -1.30 6.54 -15.57
C ASN A 32 -2.66 6.50 -14.87
N GLY A 33 -3.69 6.85 -15.63
CA GLY A 33 -5.03 7.19 -15.18
C GLY A 33 -5.85 6.08 -14.49
N PRO A 34 -7.18 6.28 -14.35
CA PRO A 34 -8.07 5.54 -13.45
C PRO A 34 -8.27 4.03 -13.76
N GLY A 35 -7.55 3.47 -14.74
CA GLY A 35 -7.63 2.07 -15.18
C GLY A 35 -6.79 1.10 -14.34
N GLU A 36 -5.55 1.44 -13.97
CA GLU A 36 -4.68 0.53 -13.19
C GLU A 36 -4.93 0.60 -11.68
N SER A 37 -5.30 1.77 -11.16
CA SER A 37 -5.60 1.97 -9.74
C SER A 37 -6.87 1.24 -9.27
N LYS A 38 -7.76 0.85 -10.20
CA LYS A 38 -8.93 -0.01 -9.90
C LYS A 38 -8.57 -1.47 -9.61
N HIS A 39 -7.37 -1.89 -10.00
CA HIS A 39 -6.94 -3.28 -9.86
C HIS A 39 -6.05 -3.50 -8.62
N ALA A 40 -5.66 -2.44 -7.90
CA ALA A 40 -4.86 -2.53 -6.69
C ALA A 40 -5.72 -2.43 -5.43
N ASP A 41 -5.45 -3.29 -4.45
CA ASP A 41 -6.09 -3.25 -3.13
C ASP A 41 -5.62 -2.01 -2.36
N ILE A 42 -4.35 -1.64 -2.49
CA ILE A 42 -3.76 -0.45 -1.87
C ILE A 42 -2.70 0.16 -2.78
N GLY A 43 -2.66 1.49 -2.88
CA GLY A 43 -1.64 2.18 -3.68
C GLY A 43 -1.32 3.59 -3.22
N ILE A 44 -0.13 4.06 -3.58
CA ILE A 44 0.36 5.39 -3.29
C ILE A 44 0.74 6.11 -4.58
N SER A 45 0.32 7.37 -4.69
CA SER A 45 0.78 8.28 -5.75
C SER A 45 1.88 9.16 -5.20
N LEU A 46 3.10 8.98 -5.69
CA LEU A 46 4.22 9.82 -5.29
C LEU A 46 4.20 11.14 -6.07
N PRO A 47 4.51 12.27 -5.39
CA PRO A 47 4.61 13.57 -6.06
C PRO A 47 5.78 13.56 -7.06
N GLY A 48 5.67 14.39 -8.10
CA GLY A 48 6.76 14.59 -9.05
C GLY A 48 7.97 15.28 -8.39
N THR A 49 9.13 15.11 -9.00
CA THR A 49 10.37 15.79 -8.57
C THR A 49 10.18 17.31 -8.67
N GLY A 50 10.13 17.99 -7.52
CA GLY A 50 9.97 19.46 -7.44
C GLY A 50 8.61 19.94 -6.93
N GLU A 51 7.67 19.03 -6.64
CA GLU A 51 6.37 19.37 -6.05
C GLU A 51 6.36 19.21 -4.53
N THR A 52 5.31 19.74 -3.89
CA THR A 52 5.05 19.57 -2.46
C THR A 52 5.12 18.07 -2.10
N PRO A 53 5.83 17.68 -1.02
CA PRO A 53 6.00 16.28 -0.63
C PRO A 53 4.69 15.73 -0.03
N THR A 54 3.69 15.55 -0.87
CA THR A 54 2.35 15.06 -0.54
C THR A 54 2.04 13.88 -1.43
N ALA A 55 1.77 12.73 -0.83
CA ALA A 55 1.45 11.50 -1.52
C ALA A 55 0.07 10.99 -1.08
N PRO A 56 -0.98 11.11 -1.91
CA PRO A 56 -2.26 10.50 -1.60
C PRO A 56 -2.17 8.98 -1.67
N VAL A 57 -2.85 8.32 -0.74
CA VAL A 57 -2.94 6.87 -0.63
C VAL A 57 -4.38 6.45 -0.89
N PHE A 58 -4.52 5.46 -1.76
CA PHE A 58 -5.79 4.89 -2.18
C PHE A 58 -5.88 3.45 -1.69
N VAL A 59 -7.02 3.07 -1.14
CA VAL A 59 -7.34 1.70 -0.73
C VAL A 59 -8.66 1.34 -1.38
N ASP A 60 -8.72 0.20 -2.06
CA ASP A 60 -9.93 -0.27 -2.75
C ASP A 60 -10.47 0.78 -3.75
N GLY A 61 -9.56 1.48 -4.43
CA GLY A 61 -9.89 2.57 -5.35
C GLY A 61 -10.44 3.86 -4.70
N LYS A 62 -10.49 3.94 -3.36
CA LYS A 62 -10.94 5.14 -2.62
C LYS A 62 -9.76 5.80 -1.90
N LYS A 63 -9.74 7.13 -1.88
CA LYS A 63 -8.73 7.87 -1.12
C LYS A 63 -8.89 7.59 0.37
N ALA A 64 -7.90 6.91 0.96
CA ALA A 64 -7.90 6.57 2.40
C ALA A 64 -7.16 7.64 3.21
N ALA A 65 -5.99 8.07 2.74
CA ALA A 65 -5.15 9.01 3.47
C ALA A 65 -4.33 9.89 2.52
N THR A 66 -3.65 10.90 3.07
CA THR A 66 -2.65 11.70 2.34
C THR A 66 -1.44 11.87 3.22
N LEU A 67 -0.36 11.22 2.82
CA LEU A 67 0.92 11.26 3.50
C LEU A 67 1.68 12.52 3.11
N ARG A 68 2.45 13.08 4.04
CA ARG A 68 3.22 14.31 3.81
C ARG A 68 4.59 14.21 4.44
N GLY A 69 5.57 14.86 3.81
CA GLY A 69 6.93 14.99 4.34
C GLY A 69 7.85 13.80 4.00
N PRO A 70 9.00 13.66 4.68
CA PRO A 70 9.99 12.64 4.37
C PRO A 70 9.57 11.23 4.82
N SER A 71 8.62 11.13 5.76
CA SER A 71 8.16 9.87 6.35
C SER A 71 7.15 9.11 5.48
N ILE A 72 6.79 9.61 4.30
CA ILE A 72 5.82 8.98 3.38
C ILE A 72 6.11 7.48 3.17
N ALA A 73 7.38 7.10 3.07
CA ALA A 73 7.76 5.71 2.91
C ALA A 73 7.37 4.84 4.12
N GLN A 74 7.66 5.31 5.33
CA GLN A 74 7.37 4.61 6.58
C GLN A 74 5.88 4.58 6.87
N ASP A 75 5.19 5.70 6.67
CA ASP A 75 3.75 5.78 6.87
C ASP A 75 2.99 4.89 5.88
N PHE A 76 3.46 4.79 4.64
CA PHE A 76 2.86 3.89 3.65
C PHE A 76 3.08 2.43 4.02
N GLU A 77 4.29 2.05 4.41
CA GLU A 77 4.58 0.69 4.88
C GLU A 77 3.70 0.31 6.08
N LYS A 78 3.49 1.24 7.02
CA LYS A 78 2.60 1.05 8.16
C LYS A 78 1.15 0.84 7.71
N MET A 79 0.65 1.63 6.77
CA MET A 79 -0.71 1.45 6.23
C MET A 79 -0.89 0.14 5.46
N VAL A 80 0.10 -0.27 4.68
CA VAL A 80 0.08 -1.57 3.98
C VAL A 80 0.06 -2.71 4.99
N THR A 81 0.88 -2.62 6.04
CA THR A 81 0.90 -3.61 7.12
C THR A 81 -0.45 -3.69 7.81
N ASP A 82 -1.02 -2.55 8.25
CA ASP A 82 -2.33 -2.51 8.90
C ASP A 82 -3.45 -3.08 8.00
N TYR A 83 -3.42 -2.75 6.71
CA TYR A 83 -4.35 -3.30 5.73
C TYR A 83 -4.23 -4.83 5.62
N ILE A 84 -3.00 -5.35 5.59
CA ILE A 84 -2.73 -6.78 5.58
C ILE A 84 -3.24 -7.44 6.86
N GLU A 85 -3.00 -6.84 8.03
CA GLU A 85 -3.48 -7.36 9.32
C GLU A 85 -5.01 -7.39 9.39
N GLN A 86 -5.68 -6.35 8.92
CA GLN A 86 -7.14 -6.28 8.92
C GLN A 86 -7.79 -7.25 7.93
N ARG A 87 -7.17 -7.46 6.76
CA ARG A 87 -7.69 -8.31 5.68
C ARG A 87 -7.31 -9.78 5.83
N TYR A 88 -6.06 -10.06 6.13
CA TYR A 88 -5.49 -11.42 6.20
C TYR A 88 -5.19 -11.88 7.64
N GLY A 89 -4.95 -10.95 8.58
CA GLY A 89 -4.73 -11.29 9.99
C GLY A 89 -5.96 -11.87 10.70
N ARG A 90 -7.18 -11.65 10.17
CA ARG A 90 -8.41 -12.30 10.66
C ARG A 90 -8.46 -13.81 10.47
N GLY A 91 -7.55 -14.40 9.68
CA GLY A 91 -7.37 -15.86 9.62
C GLY A 91 -6.94 -16.50 10.94
N LYS A 92 -6.47 -15.72 11.91
CA LYS A 92 -6.24 -16.17 13.30
C LYS A 92 -7.42 -15.94 14.25
N ALA A 93 -8.42 -15.14 13.89
CA ALA A 93 -9.50 -14.73 14.80
C ALA A 93 -10.77 -15.59 14.67
N ALA A 94 -10.85 -16.48 13.68
CA ALA A 94 -12.00 -17.38 13.48
C ALA A 94 -11.72 -18.83 13.92
N ALA A 95 -10.66 -19.03 14.70
CA ALA A 95 -10.31 -20.32 15.31
C ALA A 95 -10.07 -20.14 16.81
N GLU A 96 -11.07 -19.61 17.52
CA GLU A 96 -11.31 -19.83 18.95
C GLU A 96 -12.80 -20.04 19.19
#